data_AF-A0A0C3GZ10-F1
#
_entry.id   AF-A0A0C3GZ10-F1
#
_cell.length_a   1.000
_cell.length_b   1.000
_cell.length_c   1.000
_cell.angle_alpha   90.00
_cell.angle_beta   90.00
_cell.angle_gamma   90.00
#
_symmetry.space_group_name_H-M   'P 1'
#
loop_
_entity.id
_entity.type
_entity.pdbx_description
1 polymer ?
#
loop_
_entity_poly.entity_id
_entity_poly.type
_entity_poly.pdbx_seq_one_letter_code
_entity_poly.pdbx_strand_id
1 'polypeptide(L)'
;MGKTIITLVRHAQGYHNLSVANEKLPDPDLTPLGVAQCSALATTFPSSDKITHLVASPLRRTLYTCLLSFPSAVARGLTVLAVPELQENSNQPSDTGSEPSVLQAEFGEGQFAGTVDLSRVHEGWNIKTGRWSPNSTAIEATSW
;
A
#
# COMPACT_ATOMS: atom_id res chain seq x y z
N MET A 1 3.65 31.13 -5.46
CA MET A 1 3.79 29.71 -5.84
C MET A 1 3.31 28.87 -4.66
N GLY A 2 2.38 27.95 -4.86
CA GLY A 2 1.86 27.11 -3.77
C GLY A 2 2.95 26.17 -3.23
N LYS A 3 2.94 25.89 -1.92
CA LYS A 3 3.86 24.93 -1.31
C LYS A 3 3.32 23.51 -1.49
N THR A 4 4.06 22.65 -2.17
CA THR A 4 3.79 21.20 -2.21
C THR A 4 4.37 20.55 -0.97
N ILE A 5 3.58 19.69 -0.30
CA ILE A 5 4.01 18.93 0.87
C ILE A 5 3.83 17.44 0.53
N ILE A 6 4.90 16.67 0.70
CA ILE A 6 4.87 15.21 0.58
C ILE A 6 5.10 14.65 1.99
N THR A 7 4.16 13.85 2.46
CA THR A 7 4.27 13.14 3.74
C THR A 7 4.41 11.65 3.47
N LEU A 8 5.46 11.05 4.02
CA LEU A 8 5.74 9.62 3.86
C LEU A 8 5.31 8.87 5.13
N VAL A 9 4.56 7.78 4.94
CA VAL A 9 4.07 6.93 6.03
C VAL A 9 4.50 5.50 5.73
N ARG A 10 5.23 4.88 6.67
CA ARG A 10 5.50 3.43 6.62
C ARG A 10 4.22 2.67 6.98
N HIS A 11 3.99 1.52 6.34
CA HIS A 11 2.84 0.68 6.67
C HIS A 11 2.78 0.32 8.16
N ALA A 12 1.57 0.17 8.69
CA ALA A 12 1.35 -0.31 10.04
C ALA A 12 1.71 -1.80 10.18
N GLN A 13 1.74 -2.34 11.40
CA GLN A 13 2.14 -3.72 11.63
C GLN A 13 1.28 -4.72 10.84
N GLY A 14 1.93 -5.52 10.00
CA GLY A 14 1.32 -6.66 9.30
C GLY A 14 1.68 -7.99 9.97
N TYR A 15 0.95 -9.06 9.62
CA TYR A 15 1.22 -10.39 10.19
C TYR A 15 2.65 -10.90 9.92
N HIS A 16 3.28 -10.49 8.81
CA HIS A 16 4.70 -10.79 8.54
C HIS A 16 5.66 -10.24 9.60
N ASN A 17 5.30 -9.15 10.30
CA ASN A 17 6.18 -8.56 11.32
C ASN A 17 6.20 -9.36 12.64
N LEU A 18 5.32 -10.36 12.81
CA LEU A 18 5.20 -11.08 14.09
C LEU A 18 6.26 -12.17 14.27
N SER A 19 6.81 -12.72 13.17
CA SER A 19 7.90 -13.68 13.23
C SER A 19 8.55 -13.86 11.86
N VAL A 20 9.80 -14.36 11.83
CA VAL A 20 10.50 -14.74 10.59
C VAL A 20 9.72 -15.80 9.80
N ALA A 21 9.02 -16.72 10.49
CA ALA A 21 8.18 -17.71 9.82
C ALA A 21 7.04 -17.07 9.02
N ASN A 22 6.53 -15.91 9.47
CA ASN A 22 5.44 -15.21 8.83
C ASN A 22 5.87 -14.42 7.58
N GLU A 23 7.16 -14.29 7.27
CA GLU A 23 7.63 -13.76 5.98
C GLU A 23 7.17 -14.64 4.79
N LYS A 24 6.78 -15.89 5.08
CA LYS A 24 6.21 -16.82 4.10
C LYS A 24 4.71 -16.62 3.85
N LEU A 25 4.04 -15.76 4.62
CA LEU A 25 2.62 -15.45 4.38
C LEU A 25 2.51 -14.58 3.12
N PRO A 26 1.77 -14.99 2.09
CA PRO A 26 1.59 -14.18 0.89
C PRO A 26 0.75 -12.95 1.19
N ASP A 27 1.21 -11.78 0.72
CA ASP A 27 0.54 -10.47 0.81
C ASP A 27 -0.31 -10.26 2.09
N PRO A 28 0.33 -10.30 3.27
CA PRO A 28 -0.37 -10.49 4.54
C PRO A 28 -1.11 -9.24 4.99
N ASP A 29 -2.21 -9.47 5.70
CA ASP A 29 -3.02 -8.43 6.32
C ASP A 29 -2.31 -7.66 7.43
N LEU A 30 -2.91 -6.53 7.81
CA LEU A 30 -2.61 -5.84 9.06
C LEU A 30 -3.03 -6.69 10.27
N THR A 31 -2.26 -6.61 11.34
CA THR A 31 -2.67 -7.18 12.63
C THR A 31 -3.71 -6.25 13.30
N PRO A 32 -4.42 -6.71 14.35
CA PRO A 32 -5.24 -5.81 15.16
C PRO A 32 -4.46 -4.60 15.72
N LEU A 33 -3.18 -4.80 16.06
CA LEU A 33 -2.29 -3.70 16.45
C LEU A 33 -2.01 -2.76 15.26
N GLY A 34 -1.78 -3.29 14.06
CA GLY A 34 -1.63 -2.49 12.85
C GLY A 34 -2.86 -1.62 12.57
N VAL A 35 -4.06 -2.17 12.73
CA VAL A 35 -5.32 -1.41 12.60
C VAL A 35 -5.41 -0.31 13.68
N ALA A 36 -5.04 -0.60 14.92
CA ALA A 36 -5.00 0.40 15.99
C ALA A 36 -3.98 1.51 15.71
N GLN A 37 -2.81 1.19 15.16
CA GLN A 37 -1.83 2.17 14.70
C GLN A 37 -2.41 3.07 13.61
N CYS A 38 -3.17 2.51 12.67
CA CYS A 38 -3.82 3.30 11.63
C CYS A 38 -4.83 4.29 12.21
N SER A 39 -5.66 3.84 13.16
CA SER A 39 -6.64 4.68 13.87
C SER A 39 -5.98 5.82 14.67
N ALA A 40 -4.87 5.52 15.35
CA ALA A 40 -4.08 6.53 16.03
C ALA A 40 -3.53 7.59 15.06
N LEU A 41 -3.03 7.16 13.89
CA LEU A 41 -2.57 8.09 12.85
C LEU A 41 -3.73 8.94 12.30
N ALA A 42 -4.89 8.35 12.04
CA ALA A 42 -6.08 9.09 11.58
C ALA A 42 -6.48 10.22 12.54
N THR A 43 -6.26 10.03 13.84
CA THR A 43 -6.60 11.01 14.87
C THR A 43 -5.51 12.08 15.05
N THR A 44 -4.25 11.72 14.81
CA THR A 44 -3.09 12.57 15.13
C THR A 44 -2.48 13.26 13.91
N PHE A 45 -2.82 12.84 12.68
CA PHE A 45 -2.26 13.40 11.47
C PHE A 45 -2.63 14.88 11.30
N PRO A 46 -1.64 15.78 11.14
CA PRO A 46 -1.93 17.20 10.99
C PRO A 46 -2.51 17.49 9.60
N SER A 47 -3.50 18.38 9.54
CA SER A 47 -4.06 18.88 8.26
C SER A 47 -4.62 17.79 7.34
N SER A 48 -5.33 16.80 7.88
CA SER A 48 -5.98 15.75 7.07
C SER A 48 -7.03 16.30 6.07
N ASP A 49 -7.56 17.49 6.34
CA ASP A 49 -8.41 18.30 5.46
C ASP A 49 -7.69 18.80 4.19
N LYS A 50 -6.36 18.92 4.23
CA LYS A 50 -5.55 19.44 3.11
C LYS A 50 -5.00 18.36 2.19
N ILE A 51 -5.22 17.08 2.51
CA ILE A 51 -4.80 15.97 1.66
C ILE A 51 -5.56 16.04 0.32
N THR A 52 -4.80 16.07 -0.77
CA THR A 52 -5.34 16.10 -2.15
C THR A 52 -5.10 14.80 -2.92
N HIS A 53 -4.13 13.99 -2.49
CA HIS A 53 -3.75 12.74 -3.15
C HIS A 53 -3.40 11.68 -2.11
N LEU A 54 -3.79 10.44 -2.38
CA LEU A 54 -3.38 9.25 -1.62
C LEU A 54 -2.66 8.31 -2.57
N VAL A 55 -1.50 7.80 -2.15
CA VAL A 55 -0.66 6.92 -2.95
C VAL A 55 -0.09 5.83 -2.04
N ALA A 56 -0.11 4.58 -2.49
CA ALA A 56 0.47 3.46 -1.78
C ALA A 56 0.98 2.40 -2.78
N SER A 57 1.83 1.48 -2.32
CA SER A 57 2.12 0.28 -3.11
C SER A 57 0.91 -0.65 -3.15
N PRO A 58 0.76 -1.51 -4.17
CA PRO A 58 -0.34 -2.46 -4.29
C PRO A 58 -0.23 -3.69 -3.37
N LEU A 59 0.41 -3.55 -2.20
CA LEU A 59 0.41 -4.57 -1.15
C LEU A 59 -0.81 -4.36 -0.24
N ARG A 60 -1.47 -5.44 0.20
CA ARG A 60 -2.69 -5.32 1.02
C ARG A 60 -2.45 -4.49 2.28
N ARG A 61 -1.36 -4.75 3.00
CA ARG A 61 -0.98 -3.99 4.20
C ARG A 61 -0.78 -2.49 3.98
N THR A 62 -0.28 -2.06 2.82
CA THR A 62 -0.03 -0.63 2.52
C THR A 62 -1.32 0.05 2.08
N LEU A 63 -2.14 -0.63 1.28
CA LEU A 63 -3.48 -0.17 0.90
C LEU A 63 -4.36 0.03 2.13
N TYR A 64 -4.48 -0.98 3.00
CA TYR A 64 -5.25 -0.86 4.24
C TYR A 64 -4.66 0.17 5.20
N THR A 65 -3.33 0.31 5.30
CA THR A 65 -2.75 1.39 6.11
C THR A 65 -3.22 2.74 5.61
N CYS A 66 -3.17 2.98 4.29
CA CYS A 66 -3.59 4.25 3.69
C CYS A 66 -5.09 4.52 3.94
N LEU A 67 -5.95 3.53 3.64
CA LEU A 67 -7.40 3.65 3.78
C LEU A 67 -7.83 3.91 5.24
N LEU A 68 -7.22 3.19 6.19
CA LEU A 68 -7.57 3.28 7.61
C LEU A 68 -6.95 4.47 8.33
N SER A 69 -5.79 4.96 7.86
CA SER A 69 -5.14 6.15 8.42
C SER A 69 -5.68 7.46 7.87
N PHE A 70 -6.30 7.46 6.69
CA PHE A 70 -6.83 8.67 6.06
C PHE A 70 -8.33 8.56 5.70
N PRO A 71 -9.19 8.11 6.63
CA PRO A 71 -10.60 7.87 6.33
C PRO A 71 -11.35 9.16 5.94
N SER A 72 -10.94 10.33 6.46
CA SER A 72 -11.54 11.61 6.08
C SER A 72 -11.23 12.00 4.63
N ALA A 73 -10.04 11.66 4.11
CA ALA A 73 -9.69 11.91 2.72
C ALA A 73 -10.48 10.98 1.79
N VAL A 74 -10.58 9.69 2.14
CA VAL A 74 -11.40 8.72 1.41
C VAL A 74 -12.88 9.12 1.41
N ALA A 75 -13.42 9.57 2.55
CA ALA A 75 -14.80 10.05 2.66
C ALA A 75 -15.07 11.32 1.82
N ARG A 76 -14.04 12.11 1.50
CA ARG A 76 -14.14 13.23 0.55
C ARG A 76 -14.09 12.78 -0.93
N GLY A 77 -13.97 11.48 -1.18
CA GLY A 77 -13.93 10.90 -2.53
C GLY A 77 -12.52 10.74 -3.11
N LEU A 78 -11.46 10.91 -2.32
CA LEU A 78 -10.11 10.61 -2.80
C LEU A 78 -9.92 9.09 -2.87
N THR A 79 -9.35 8.64 -3.98
CA THR A 79 -8.93 7.25 -4.16
C THR A 79 -7.44 7.08 -3.85
N VAL A 80 -7.07 5.90 -3.39
CA VAL A 80 -5.65 5.52 -3.24
C VAL A 80 -5.14 5.06 -4.59
N LEU A 81 -4.22 5.82 -5.18
CA LEU A 81 -3.51 5.36 -6.39
C LEU A 81 -2.51 4.28 -5.99
N ALA A 82 -2.73 3.05 -6.48
CA ALA A 82 -1.82 1.94 -6.28
C ALA A 82 -0.65 2.02 -7.29
N VAL A 83 0.58 2.12 -6.77
CA VAL A 83 1.80 2.35 -7.57
C VAL A 83 2.78 1.19 -7.37
N PRO A 84 2.91 0.25 -8.33
CA PRO A 84 3.77 -0.93 -8.20
C PRO A 84 5.22 -0.63 -7.85
N GLU A 85 5.75 0.51 -8.28
CA GLU A 85 7.14 0.92 -8.04
C GLU A 85 7.42 1.28 -6.57
N LEU A 86 6.38 1.44 -5.74
CA LEU A 86 6.52 1.64 -4.30
C LEU A 86 6.59 0.33 -3.50
N GLN A 87 6.59 -0.84 -4.18
CA GLN A 87 6.59 -2.14 -3.52
C GLN A 87 7.88 -2.40 -2.71
N GLU A 88 7.77 -3.26 -1.70
CA GLU A 88 8.94 -3.73 -0.95
C GLU A 88 9.91 -4.48 -1.85
N ASN A 89 11.21 -4.32 -1.61
CA ASN A 89 12.24 -4.74 -2.55
C ASN A 89 12.67 -6.20 -2.40
N SER A 90 12.14 -6.97 -1.46
CA SER A 90 12.48 -8.38 -1.29
C SER A 90 11.64 -9.30 -2.20
N ASN A 91 12.10 -10.55 -2.35
CA ASN A 91 11.35 -11.62 -3.02
C ASN A 91 10.64 -12.57 -2.05
N GLN A 92 10.53 -12.20 -0.76
CA GLN A 92 9.76 -12.99 0.18
C GLN A 92 8.28 -13.03 -0.22
N PRO A 93 7.54 -14.11 0.07
CA PRO A 93 6.11 -14.18 -0.19
C PRO A 93 5.34 -13.01 0.44
N SER A 94 5.74 -12.53 1.61
CA SER A 94 5.12 -11.37 2.25
C SER A 94 5.30 -10.07 1.48
N ASP A 95 6.33 -9.96 0.65
CA ASP A 95 6.66 -8.77 -0.13
C ASP A 95 6.23 -8.90 -1.59
N THR A 96 5.65 -10.04 -1.94
CA THR A 96 5.04 -10.34 -3.22
C THR A 96 3.55 -10.06 -3.12
N GLY A 97 3.07 -9.07 -3.87
CA GLY A 97 1.66 -8.69 -3.82
C GLY A 97 0.74 -9.63 -4.59
N SER A 98 -0.55 -9.42 -4.37
CA SER A 98 -1.61 -10.19 -5.01
C SER A 98 -1.76 -9.87 -6.50
N GLU A 99 -2.33 -10.81 -7.25
CA GLU A 99 -2.68 -10.59 -8.65
C GLU A 99 -3.67 -9.42 -8.80
N PRO A 100 -3.63 -8.68 -9.92
CA PRO A 100 -4.56 -7.57 -10.16
C PRO A 100 -6.04 -7.96 -9.99
N SER A 101 -6.43 -9.17 -10.41
CA SER A 101 -7.81 -9.66 -10.28
C SER A 101 -8.23 -9.88 -8.83
N VAL A 102 -7.31 -10.29 -7.96
CA VAL A 102 -7.56 -10.48 -6.52
C VAL A 102 -7.78 -9.12 -5.87
N LEU A 103 -6.92 -8.14 -6.16
CA LEU A 103 -7.08 -6.77 -5.66
C LEU A 103 -8.36 -6.11 -6.21
N GLN A 104 -8.70 -6.36 -7.48
CA GLN A 104 -9.92 -5.83 -8.09
C GLN A 104 -11.19 -6.40 -7.44
N ALA A 105 -11.18 -7.68 -7.05
CA ALA A 105 -12.28 -8.27 -6.31
C ALA A 105 -12.36 -7.68 -4.89
N GLU A 106 -11.23 -7.56 -4.18
CA GLU A 106 -11.17 -7.06 -2.80
C GLU A 106 -11.61 -5.59 -2.68
N PHE A 107 -11.21 -4.73 -3.62
CA PHE A 107 -11.55 -3.31 -3.62
C PHE A 107 -12.67 -2.93 -4.61
N GLY A 108 -13.29 -3.93 -5.24
CA GLY A 108 -14.46 -3.76 -6.11
C GLY A 108 -15.79 -3.85 -5.34
N GLU A 109 -15.79 -4.47 -4.17
CA GLU A 109 -16.99 -4.72 -3.36
C GLU A 109 -16.75 -4.38 -1.88
N GLY A 110 -17.83 -4.35 -1.08
CA GLY A 110 -17.76 -4.13 0.36
C GLY A 110 -17.41 -2.69 0.78
N GLN A 111 -16.84 -2.55 1.97
CA GLN A 111 -16.61 -1.23 2.61
C GLN A 111 -15.69 -0.31 1.82
N PHE A 112 -14.72 -0.89 1.09
CA PHE A 112 -13.69 -0.14 0.36
C PHE A 112 -13.92 -0.14 -1.15
N ALA A 113 -15.12 -0.53 -1.61
CA ALA A 113 -15.50 -0.54 -3.02
C ALA A 113 -15.21 0.80 -3.70
N GLY A 114 -14.40 0.77 -4.77
CA GLY A 114 -14.08 1.95 -5.58
C GLY A 114 -13.13 2.96 -4.91
N THR A 115 -12.53 2.62 -3.77
CA THR A 115 -11.61 3.52 -3.03
C THR A 115 -10.14 3.35 -3.42
N VAL A 116 -9.80 2.33 -4.21
CA VAL A 116 -8.44 2.06 -4.70
C VAL A 116 -8.43 2.12 -6.22
N ASP A 117 -7.57 2.97 -6.77
CA ASP A 117 -7.30 3.04 -8.20
C ASP A 117 -6.16 2.07 -8.56
N LEU A 118 -6.54 0.99 -9.24
CA LEU A 118 -5.65 -0.08 -9.69
C LEU A 118 -5.18 0.12 -11.15
N SER A 119 -5.38 1.28 -11.77
CA SER A 119 -5.08 1.54 -13.18
C SER A 119 -3.62 1.28 -13.59
N ARG A 120 -2.68 1.30 -12.63
CA ARG A 120 -1.26 0.99 -12.84
C ARG A 120 -0.86 -0.44 -12.48
N VAL A 121 -1.77 -1.21 -11.90
CA VAL A 121 -1.52 -2.56 -11.38
C VAL A 121 -1.79 -3.55 -12.50
N HIS A 122 -0.82 -3.69 -13.40
CA HIS A 122 -0.92 -4.55 -14.57
C HIS A 122 -0.53 -6.01 -14.26
N GLU A 123 -0.92 -6.94 -15.13
CA GLU A 123 -0.50 -8.34 -15.02
C GLU A 123 1.04 -8.44 -14.91
N GLY A 124 1.51 -9.24 -13.95
CA GLY A 124 2.93 -9.46 -13.70
C GLY A 124 3.64 -8.38 -12.88
N TRP A 125 2.95 -7.37 -12.35
CA TRP A 125 3.55 -6.34 -11.48
C TRP A 125 4.22 -6.90 -10.22
N ASN A 126 3.70 -8.03 -9.74
CA ASN A 126 4.09 -8.74 -8.53
C ASN A 126 5.15 -9.83 -8.79
N ILE A 127 5.49 -10.11 -10.05
CA ILE A 127 6.51 -11.11 -10.38
C ILE A 127 7.90 -10.51 -10.13
N LYS A 128 8.57 -10.93 -9.05
CA LYS A 128 9.87 -10.42 -8.55
C LYS A 128 11.09 -10.74 -9.42
N THR A 129 10.96 -10.48 -10.73
CA THR A 129 12.00 -10.68 -11.75
C THR A 129 12.06 -9.45 -12.67
N GLY A 130 13.11 -9.37 -13.50
CA GLY A 130 13.27 -8.23 -14.42
C GLY A 130 13.28 -6.89 -13.68
N ARG A 131 12.42 -5.96 -14.09
CA ARG A 131 12.23 -4.64 -13.44
C ARG A 131 11.89 -4.74 -11.95
N TRP A 132 11.17 -5.79 -11.55
CA TRP A 132 10.71 -5.98 -10.16
C TRP A 132 11.66 -6.87 -9.34
N SER A 133 12.84 -7.16 -9.88
CA SER A 133 13.84 -7.99 -9.21
C SER A 133 14.35 -7.31 -7.94
N PRO A 134 14.60 -8.08 -6.86
CA PRO A 134 15.19 -7.57 -5.62
C PRO A 134 16.67 -7.14 -5.76
N ASN A 135 17.27 -7.37 -6.93
CA ASN A 135 18.67 -7.05 -7.18
C ASN A 135 18.88 -5.53 -7.26
N SER A 136 19.96 -5.02 -6.66
CA SER A 136 20.26 -3.57 -6.59
C SER A 136 20.25 -2.88 -7.96
N THR A 137 20.75 -3.53 -9.00
CA THR A 137 20.72 -3.00 -10.38
C THR A 137 19.31 -2.77 -10.92
N ALA A 138 18.35 -3.64 -10.58
CA ALA A 138 16.96 -3.48 -10.98
C ALA A 138 16.26 -2.36 -10.19
N ILE A 139 16.59 -2.23 -8.90
CA ILE A 139 16.08 -1.15 -8.03
C ILE A 139 16.55 0.22 -8.53
N GLU A 140 17.84 0.35 -8.84
CA GLU A 140 18.42 1.59 -9.39
C GLU A 140 17.83 1.93 -10.77
N ALA A 141 17.65 0.96 -11.66
CA ALA A 141 17.07 1.18 -12.99
C ALA A 141 15.56 1.50 -12.99
N THR A 142 14.88 1.26 -11.87
CA THR A 142 13.46 1.61 -11.66
C THR A 142 13.30 2.99 -11.01
N SER A 143 14.41 3.64 -10.68
CA SER A 143 14.44 5.03 -10.20
C SER A 143 14.34 5.98 -11.40
N TRP A 144 13.29 6.81 -11.41
CA TRP A 144 12.98 7.82 -12.42
C TRP A 144 13.94 9.00 -12.43
#